data_AF-A0A2K3N140-F1
#
_entry.id   AF-A0A2K3N140-F1
#
_cell.length_a   1.000
_cell.length_b   1.000
_cell.length_c   1.000
_cell.angle_alpha   90.00
_cell.angle_beta   90.00
_cell.angle_gamma   90.00
#
_symmetry.space_group_name_H-M   'P 1'
#
loop_
_entity.id
_entity.type
_entity.pdbx_description
1 polymer ?
#
loop_
_entity_poly.entity_id
_entity_poly.type
_entity_poly.pdbx_seq_one_letter_code
_entity_poly.pdbx_strand_id
1 'polypeptide(L)'
;MSVKPGNWEISYARKFGPLPEHVKELITTFDLKGVWTAMEKCQKLGLTKSIGVSNFTRKKLDDLLSFAKIPPSVNQVEMNPVWHQKKLKEYCEAKGIIITAFSPLGAKGTLWGSNEVMDSEILKEIAEQHGKTIAQVCLRWLLEQGVTMAVKSYNKERMNQNLEIFDWSLTKDDHEKIDKIKQIRVNNGPVVFIPNFWDGET
;
A
#
# COMPACT_ATOMS: atom_id res chain seq x y z
N MET A 1 10.85 -2.45 -30.03
CA MET A 1 10.12 -1.20 -30.38
C MET A 1 10.34 -0.24 -29.23
N SER A 2 11.17 0.78 -29.41
CA SER A 2 11.55 1.71 -28.34
C SER A 2 10.39 2.69 -28.08
N VAL A 3 9.83 2.62 -26.87
CA VAL A 3 8.77 3.52 -26.40
C VAL A 3 9.42 4.87 -26.08
N LYS A 4 8.86 5.96 -26.60
CA LYS A 4 9.33 7.33 -26.32
C LYS A 4 9.04 7.69 -24.85
N PRO A 5 9.95 8.41 -24.16
CA PRO A 5 9.68 8.91 -22.81
C PRO A 5 8.46 9.83 -22.79
N GLY A 6 7.59 9.65 -21.80
CA GLY A 6 6.49 10.57 -21.53
C GLY A 6 6.98 11.87 -20.87
N ASN A 7 6.08 12.85 -20.74
CA ASN A 7 6.33 14.22 -20.22
C ASN A 7 6.91 14.32 -18.78
N TRP A 8 7.32 13.22 -18.14
CA TRP A 8 7.69 13.12 -16.73
C TRP A 8 9.19 12.92 -16.47
N GLU A 9 10.02 12.58 -17.47
CA GLU A 9 11.48 12.74 -17.32
C GLU A 9 11.80 14.18 -16.87
N ILE A 10 10.99 15.12 -17.33
CA ILE A 10 11.01 16.53 -16.97
C ILE A 10 10.72 16.73 -15.47
N SER A 11 9.79 16.02 -14.83
CA SER A 11 9.44 16.30 -13.42
C SER A 11 10.49 15.78 -12.42
N TYR A 12 11.06 14.61 -12.69
CA TYR A 12 12.13 14.03 -11.87
C TYR A 12 13.48 14.73 -12.11
N ALA A 13 13.89 14.89 -13.37
CA ALA A 13 15.16 15.55 -13.71
C ALA A 13 15.19 17.01 -13.24
N ARG A 14 14.04 17.70 -13.24
CA ARG A 14 13.93 19.09 -12.78
C ARG A 14 14.09 19.25 -11.26
N LYS A 15 13.98 18.19 -10.46
CA LYS A 15 14.09 18.25 -8.99
C LYS A 15 15.33 17.53 -8.44
N PHE A 16 15.79 16.46 -9.08
CA PHE A 16 16.88 15.61 -8.56
C PHE A 16 17.99 15.28 -9.59
N GLY A 17 17.90 15.81 -10.81
CA GLY A 17 18.81 15.45 -11.89
C GLY A 17 18.50 14.07 -12.51
N PRO A 18 19.21 13.68 -13.59
CA PRO A 18 19.05 12.36 -14.18
C PRO A 18 19.46 11.27 -13.18
N LEU A 19 18.76 10.14 -13.20
CA LEU A 19 19.15 8.99 -12.38
C LEU A 19 20.53 8.49 -12.79
N PRO A 20 21.42 8.20 -11.82
CA PRO A 20 22.68 7.54 -12.11
C PRO A 20 22.43 6.22 -12.85
N GLU A 21 23.25 5.92 -13.86
CA GLU A 21 23.03 4.77 -14.75
C GLU A 21 23.01 3.43 -13.98
N HIS A 22 23.84 3.29 -12.94
CA HIS A 22 23.85 2.12 -12.07
C HIS A 22 22.52 1.88 -11.32
N VAL A 23 21.76 2.94 -11.02
CA VAL A 23 20.44 2.82 -10.38
C VAL A 23 19.42 2.28 -11.38
N LYS A 24 19.52 2.65 -12.66
CA LYS A 24 18.65 2.12 -13.71
C LYS A 24 18.91 0.62 -13.94
N GLU A 25 20.18 0.20 -13.99
CA GLU A 25 20.55 -1.22 -14.13
C GLU A 25 20.09 -2.09 -12.95
N LEU A 26 20.25 -1.62 -11.70
CA LEU A 26 19.82 -2.37 -10.51
C LEU A 26 18.31 -2.62 -10.49
N ILE A 27 17.53 -1.69 -11.04
CA ILE A 27 16.08 -1.77 -11.09
C ILE A 27 15.59 -2.71 -12.21
N THR A 28 16.31 -2.79 -13.33
CA THR A 28 15.95 -3.65 -14.46
C THR A 28 16.42 -5.10 -14.33
N THR A 29 17.30 -5.39 -13.37
CA THR A 29 17.96 -6.71 -13.19
C THR A 29 17.59 -7.42 -11.88
N PHE A 30 16.50 -7.02 -11.22
CA PHE A 30 16.11 -7.57 -9.92
C PHE A 30 15.87 -9.09 -9.96
N ASP A 31 16.80 -9.86 -9.39
CA ASP A 31 16.69 -11.31 -9.21
C ASP A 31 15.78 -11.65 -8.02
N LEU A 32 14.48 -11.63 -8.27
CA LEU A 32 13.47 -11.97 -7.26
C LEU A 32 13.69 -13.37 -6.67
N LYS A 33 14.12 -14.35 -7.48
CA LYS A 33 14.29 -15.75 -7.04
C LYS A 33 15.49 -15.89 -6.11
N GLY A 34 16.63 -15.31 -6.46
CA GLY A 34 17.82 -15.29 -5.61
C GLY A 34 17.55 -14.57 -4.29
N VAL A 35 16.92 -13.39 -4.34
CA VAL A 35 16.57 -12.61 -3.16
C VAL A 35 15.61 -13.38 -2.25
N TRP A 36 14.55 -13.99 -2.80
CA TRP A 36 13.60 -14.75 -1.98
C TRP A 36 14.25 -16.00 -1.35
N THR A 37 15.10 -16.71 -2.11
CA THR A 37 15.87 -17.85 -1.57
C THR A 37 16.75 -17.44 -0.39
N ALA A 38 17.35 -16.24 -0.44
CA ALA A 38 18.11 -15.69 0.67
C ALA A 38 17.21 -15.32 1.86
N MET A 39 16.03 -14.75 1.61
CA MET A 39 15.04 -14.45 2.66
C MET A 39 14.58 -15.72 3.39
N GLU A 40 14.29 -16.80 2.66
CA GLU A 40 13.96 -18.11 3.25
C GLU A 40 15.10 -18.65 4.13
N LYS A 41 16.36 -18.44 3.72
CA LYS A 41 17.53 -18.81 4.53
C LYS A 41 17.60 -17.96 5.80
N CYS A 42 17.34 -16.66 5.73
CA CYS A 42 17.29 -15.79 6.91
C CYS A 42 16.25 -16.28 7.93
N GLN A 43 15.07 -16.71 7.47
CA GLN A 43 14.05 -17.28 8.35
C GLN A 43 14.51 -18.61 8.98
N LYS A 44 15.09 -19.52 8.18
CA LYS A 44 15.61 -20.81 8.67
C LYS A 44 16.73 -20.66 9.70
N LEU A 45 17.56 -19.62 9.55
CA LEU A 45 18.60 -19.28 10.52
C LEU A 45 18.06 -18.58 11.76
N GLY A 46 16.75 -18.29 11.84
CA GLY A 46 16.13 -17.62 12.98
C GLY A 46 16.39 -16.12 13.04
N LEU A 47 16.92 -15.50 11.98
CA LEU A 47 17.18 -14.04 11.93
C LEU A 47 15.88 -13.24 11.83
N THR A 48 14.82 -13.88 11.34
CA THR A 48 13.45 -13.37 11.36
C THR A 48 12.48 -14.53 11.60
N LYS A 49 11.34 -14.23 12.22
CA LYS A 49 10.25 -15.20 12.41
C LYS A 49 9.41 -15.38 11.15
N SER A 50 9.31 -14.35 10.32
CA SER A 50 8.46 -14.31 9.13
C SER A 50 9.12 -13.48 8.01
N ILE A 51 8.77 -13.79 6.77
CA ILE A 51 9.22 -13.05 5.59
C ILE A 51 8.00 -12.67 4.74
N GLY A 52 8.08 -11.54 4.06
CA GLY A 52 6.99 -11.00 3.26
C GLY A 52 7.52 -10.05 2.20
N VAL A 53 6.60 -9.46 1.47
CA VAL A 53 6.88 -8.52 0.39
C VAL A 53 6.13 -7.20 0.60
N SER A 54 6.46 -6.19 -0.20
CA SER A 54 5.73 -4.93 -0.23
C SER A 54 5.67 -4.40 -1.64
N ASN A 55 4.54 -3.76 -2.00
CA ASN A 55 4.26 -3.25 -3.33
C ASN A 55 4.19 -4.34 -4.42
N PHE A 56 3.79 -5.57 -4.05
CA PHE A 56 3.61 -6.64 -5.03
C PHE A 56 2.18 -6.65 -5.55
N THR A 57 2.05 -6.71 -6.87
CA THR A 57 0.80 -6.94 -7.60
C THR A 57 0.45 -8.42 -7.57
N ARG A 58 -0.75 -8.79 -8.03
CA ARG A 58 -1.13 -10.21 -8.14
C ARG A 58 -0.18 -10.99 -9.04
N LYS A 59 0.22 -10.40 -10.18
CA LYS A 59 1.17 -11.01 -11.11
C LYS A 59 2.53 -11.28 -10.46
N LYS A 60 3.09 -10.29 -9.74
CA LYS A 60 4.36 -10.47 -9.02
C LYS A 60 4.27 -11.51 -7.90
N LEU A 61 3.10 -11.62 -7.25
CA LEU A 61 2.85 -12.68 -6.28
C LEU A 61 2.76 -14.06 -6.95
N ASP A 62 2.09 -14.20 -8.09
CA ASP A 62 2.07 -15.45 -8.87
C ASP A 62 3.49 -15.88 -9.25
N ASP A 63 4.29 -14.93 -9.78
CA ASP A 63 5.69 -15.19 -10.14
C ASP A 63 6.49 -15.67 -8.92
N LEU A 64 6.37 -14.99 -7.77
CA LEU A 64 7.04 -15.37 -6.53
C LEU A 64 6.62 -16.77 -6.04
N LEU A 65 5.31 -17.03 -5.99
CA LEU A 65 4.74 -18.28 -5.50
C LEU A 65 5.11 -19.47 -6.39
N SER A 66 5.47 -19.24 -7.66
CA SER A 66 5.87 -20.32 -8.59
C SER A 66 7.17 -21.03 -8.18
N PHE A 67 8.04 -20.38 -7.40
CA PHE A 67 9.32 -20.96 -6.96
C PHE A 67 9.57 -20.86 -5.44
N ALA A 68 8.75 -20.11 -4.70
CA ALA A 68 8.89 -19.99 -3.25
C ALA A 68 8.64 -21.35 -2.55
N LYS A 69 9.55 -21.74 -1.66
CA LYS A 69 9.37 -22.88 -0.74
C LYS A 69 8.64 -22.44 0.53
N ILE A 70 8.86 -21.21 0.97
CA ILE A 70 8.11 -20.57 2.04
C ILE A 70 7.35 -19.39 1.42
N PRO A 71 6.01 -19.40 1.40
CA PRO A 71 5.22 -18.31 0.83
C PRO A 71 5.37 -17.03 1.67
N PRO A 72 5.22 -15.84 1.06
CA PRO A 72 5.24 -14.58 1.81
C PRO A 72 4.09 -14.56 2.83
N SER A 73 4.38 -14.26 4.08
CA SER A 73 3.35 -14.14 5.13
C SER A 73 2.51 -12.87 4.97
N VAL A 74 3.11 -11.81 4.41
CA VAL A 74 2.52 -10.47 4.29
C VAL A 74 2.84 -9.88 2.92
N ASN A 75 1.89 -9.12 2.35
CA ASN A 75 2.14 -8.13 1.31
C ASN A 75 1.72 -6.74 1.82
N GLN A 76 2.69 -5.87 2.09
CA GLN A 76 2.43 -4.51 2.55
C GLN A 76 2.21 -3.58 1.35
N VAL A 77 1.01 -3.01 1.20
CA VAL A 77 0.62 -2.21 0.02
C VAL A 77 -0.16 -0.95 0.41
N GLU A 78 -0.23 0.03 -0.49
CA GLU A 78 -1.10 1.18 -0.32
C GLU A 78 -2.54 0.68 -0.24
N MET A 79 -3.25 1.00 0.83
CA MET A 79 -4.67 0.72 0.96
C MET A 79 -5.31 1.73 1.91
N ASN A 80 -6.40 2.34 1.46
CA ASN A 80 -7.16 3.37 2.18
C ASN A 80 -8.55 3.51 1.51
N PRO A 81 -9.49 4.31 2.05
CA PRO A 81 -10.82 4.47 1.46
C PRO A 81 -10.87 5.11 0.06
N VAL A 82 -9.77 5.65 -0.46
CA VAL A 82 -9.70 6.09 -1.88
C VAL A 82 -8.95 5.08 -2.75
N TRP A 83 -8.41 3.99 -2.18
CA TRP A 83 -7.72 2.93 -2.90
C TRP A 83 -7.89 1.58 -2.20
N HIS A 84 -8.94 0.85 -2.56
CA HIS A 84 -9.43 -0.31 -1.81
C HIS A 84 -8.66 -1.61 -2.07
N GLN A 85 -7.90 -1.70 -3.17
CA GLN A 85 -7.16 -2.92 -3.54
C GLN A 85 -8.03 -4.19 -3.65
N LYS A 86 -9.34 -4.09 -3.96
CA LYS A 86 -10.31 -5.21 -3.88
C LYS A 86 -9.78 -6.53 -4.49
N LYS A 87 -9.31 -6.46 -5.75
CA LYS A 87 -8.77 -7.63 -6.48
C LYS A 87 -7.53 -8.23 -5.81
N LEU A 88 -6.61 -7.39 -5.34
CA LEU A 88 -5.37 -7.84 -4.69
C LEU A 88 -5.66 -8.43 -3.31
N LYS A 89 -6.59 -7.82 -2.55
CA LYS A 89 -7.06 -8.35 -1.27
C LYS A 89 -7.64 -9.74 -1.43
N GLU A 90 -8.61 -9.92 -2.33
CA GLU A 90 -9.24 -11.21 -2.61
C GLU A 90 -8.20 -12.28 -2.99
N TYR A 91 -7.24 -11.91 -3.85
CA TYR A 91 -6.14 -12.79 -4.23
C TYR A 91 -5.27 -13.19 -3.03
N CYS A 92 -4.83 -12.22 -2.23
CA CYS A 92 -3.99 -12.48 -1.05
C CYS A 92 -4.73 -13.35 -0.01
N GLU A 93 -6.00 -13.08 0.23
CA GLU A 93 -6.86 -13.85 1.14
C GLU A 93 -6.97 -15.32 0.69
N ALA A 94 -7.22 -15.56 -0.60
CA ALA A 94 -7.26 -16.91 -1.17
C ALA A 94 -5.91 -17.66 -1.09
N LYS A 95 -4.79 -16.95 -0.95
CA LYS A 95 -3.43 -17.51 -0.81
C LYS A 95 -2.93 -17.55 0.63
N GLY A 96 -3.73 -17.09 1.61
CA GLY A 96 -3.30 -16.99 3.01
C GLY A 96 -2.22 -15.93 3.26
N ILE A 97 -2.12 -14.91 2.40
CA ILE A 97 -1.17 -13.80 2.51
C ILE A 97 -1.89 -12.62 3.20
N ILE A 98 -1.34 -12.12 4.29
CA ILE A 98 -1.92 -10.98 5.01
C ILE A 98 -1.63 -9.68 4.26
N ILE A 99 -2.63 -8.82 4.07
CA ILE A 99 -2.41 -7.45 3.62
C ILE A 99 -2.07 -6.57 4.83
N THR A 100 -1.01 -5.78 4.70
CA THR A 100 -0.73 -4.66 5.61
C THR A 100 -0.86 -3.35 4.85
N ALA A 101 -1.84 -2.53 5.21
CA ALA A 101 -2.10 -1.24 4.59
C ALA A 101 -1.05 -0.20 5.03
N PHE A 102 -0.26 0.32 4.09
CA PHE A 102 0.49 1.56 4.28
C PHE A 102 -0.29 2.76 3.73
N SER A 103 0.08 3.97 4.17
CA SER A 103 -0.62 5.21 3.84
C SER A 103 -2.15 5.15 4.06
N PRO A 104 -2.61 4.65 5.23
CA PRO A 104 -4.05 4.52 5.51
C PRO A 104 -4.79 5.87 5.48
N LEU A 105 -4.05 6.98 5.64
CA LEU A 105 -4.55 8.36 5.64
C LEU A 105 -4.08 9.18 4.42
N GLY A 106 -3.76 8.51 3.31
CA GLY A 106 -3.33 9.16 2.05
C GLY A 106 -1.93 9.76 2.06
N ALA A 107 -1.16 9.58 3.16
CA ALA A 107 0.18 10.17 3.34
C ALA A 107 0.24 11.71 3.19
N LYS A 108 -0.82 12.41 3.64
CA LYS A 108 -0.89 13.87 3.68
C LYS A 108 0.43 14.50 4.18
N GLY A 109 1.00 15.40 3.37
CA GLY A 109 2.23 16.12 3.66
C GLY A 109 3.54 15.42 3.26
N THR A 110 3.50 14.23 2.64
CA THR A 110 4.69 13.63 2.00
C THR A 110 4.78 14.02 0.52
N LEU A 111 5.94 13.76 -0.10
CA LEU A 111 6.19 14.07 -1.52
C LEU A 111 5.32 13.26 -2.49
N TRP A 112 4.86 12.08 -2.07
CA TRP A 112 4.07 11.15 -2.87
C TRP A 112 2.63 11.01 -2.36
N GLY A 113 2.26 11.76 -1.33
CA GLY A 113 0.95 11.66 -0.69
C GLY A 113 -0.09 12.57 -1.34
N SER A 114 -1.33 12.42 -0.89
CA SER A 114 -2.47 13.20 -1.33
C SER A 114 -3.40 13.50 -0.16
N ASN A 115 -4.19 14.56 -0.31
CA ASN A 115 -5.23 14.92 0.65
C ASN A 115 -6.58 14.27 0.34
N GLU A 116 -6.76 13.56 -0.79
CA GLU A 116 -8.05 12.98 -1.22
C GLU A 116 -8.75 12.17 -0.11
N VAL A 117 -8.00 11.45 0.74
CA VAL A 117 -8.56 10.75 1.91
C VAL A 117 -9.04 11.74 2.97
N MET A 118 -8.21 12.72 3.32
CA MET A 118 -8.48 13.62 4.45
C MET A 118 -9.49 14.73 4.11
N ASP A 119 -9.67 15.02 2.82
CA ASP A 119 -10.57 16.06 2.31
C ASP A 119 -11.86 15.42 1.72
N SER A 120 -12.10 14.13 1.94
CA SER A 120 -13.31 13.43 1.49
C SER A 120 -14.53 13.83 2.33
N GLU A 121 -15.52 14.45 1.68
CA GLU A 121 -16.79 14.83 2.34
C GLU A 121 -17.57 13.61 2.85
N ILE A 122 -17.49 12.47 2.16
CA ILE A 122 -18.13 11.22 2.62
C ILE A 122 -17.54 10.76 3.95
N LEU A 123 -16.19 10.75 4.06
CA LEU A 123 -15.53 10.33 5.29
C LEU A 123 -15.76 11.33 6.43
N LYS A 124 -15.88 12.62 6.10
CA LYS A 124 -16.21 13.66 7.06
C LYS A 124 -17.63 13.49 7.62
N GLU A 125 -18.62 13.23 6.76
CA GLU A 125 -20.01 12.96 7.18
C GLU A 125 -20.08 11.76 8.12
N ILE A 126 -19.40 10.65 7.77
CA ILE A 126 -19.34 9.44 8.60
C ILE A 126 -18.66 9.76 9.94
N ALA A 127 -17.54 10.50 9.91
CA ALA A 127 -16.83 10.89 11.12
C ALA A 127 -17.72 11.71 12.07
N GLU A 128 -18.48 12.67 11.55
CA GLU A 128 -19.43 13.48 12.31
C GLU A 128 -20.57 12.61 12.91
N GLN A 129 -21.13 11.68 12.13
CA GLN A 129 -22.19 10.77 12.58
C GLN A 129 -21.78 9.88 13.75
N HIS A 130 -20.53 9.43 13.77
CA HIS A 130 -19.99 8.59 14.84
C HIS A 130 -19.34 9.37 15.99
N GLY A 131 -19.21 10.69 15.87
CA GLY A 131 -18.45 11.51 16.82
C GLY A 131 -16.96 11.13 16.86
N LYS A 132 -16.40 10.76 15.71
CA LYS A 132 -15.00 10.32 15.54
C LYS A 132 -14.26 11.24 14.59
N THR A 133 -12.96 11.02 14.44
CA THR A 133 -12.14 11.69 13.41
C THR A 133 -12.17 10.93 12.09
N ILE A 134 -11.92 11.62 10.97
CA ILE A 134 -11.73 10.98 9.65
C ILE A 134 -10.65 9.89 9.72
N ALA A 135 -9.58 10.14 10.47
CA ALA A 135 -8.52 9.16 10.66
C ALA A 135 -9.03 7.89 11.34
N GLN A 136 -9.81 8.01 12.42
CA GLN A 136 -10.42 6.85 13.09
C GLN A 136 -11.38 6.10 12.17
N VAL A 137 -12.17 6.79 11.33
CA VAL A 137 -13.03 6.14 10.32
C VAL A 137 -12.20 5.34 9.32
N CYS A 138 -11.11 5.89 8.79
CA CYS A 138 -10.24 5.19 7.84
C CYS A 138 -9.60 3.94 8.46
N LEU A 139 -9.10 4.05 9.69
CA LEU A 139 -8.47 2.94 10.40
C LEU A 139 -9.50 1.88 10.81
N ARG A 140 -10.67 2.30 11.27
CA ARG A 140 -11.79 1.38 11.56
C ARG A 140 -12.24 0.64 10.30
N TRP A 141 -12.35 1.33 9.17
CA TRP A 141 -12.67 0.72 7.90
C TRP A 141 -11.64 -0.36 7.53
N LEU A 142 -10.34 -0.06 7.59
CA LEU A 142 -9.28 -1.05 7.32
C LEU A 142 -9.35 -2.26 8.26
N LEU A 143 -9.64 -2.04 9.54
CA LEU A 143 -9.83 -3.12 10.52
C LEU A 143 -10.99 -4.02 10.10
N GLU A 144 -12.13 -3.45 9.70
CA GLU A 144 -13.32 -4.19 9.26
C GLU A 144 -13.15 -4.83 7.87
N GLN A 145 -12.23 -4.34 7.04
CA GLN A 145 -11.79 -5.04 5.83
C GLN A 145 -10.93 -6.29 6.15
N GLY A 146 -10.58 -6.53 7.41
CA GLY A 146 -9.79 -7.70 7.81
C GLY A 146 -8.31 -7.61 7.43
N VAL A 147 -7.77 -6.40 7.28
CA VAL A 147 -6.35 -6.17 6.99
C VAL A 147 -5.62 -5.57 8.19
N THR A 148 -4.30 -5.75 8.27
CA THR A 148 -3.49 -5.00 9.24
C THR A 148 -3.10 -3.64 8.66
N MET A 149 -2.65 -2.69 9.50
CA MET A 149 -2.35 -1.34 9.04
C MET A 149 -1.12 -0.75 9.75
N ALA A 150 -0.39 0.10 9.03
CA ALA A 150 0.72 0.87 9.55
C ALA A 150 0.41 2.37 9.43
N VAL A 151 -0.15 2.96 10.50
CA VAL A 151 -0.41 4.39 10.59
C VAL A 151 0.73 5.10 11.33
N LYS A 152 1.21 6.22 10.78
CA LYS A 152 2.30 7.00 11.36
C LYS A 152 1.76 8.26 12.05
N SER A 153 2.22 8.51 13.28
CA SER A 153 2.10 9.80 13.95
C SER A 153 3.29 10.02 14.87
N TYR A 154 3.68 11.27 15.08
CA TYR A 154 4.63 11.68 16.13
C TYR A 154 3.96 12.56 17.20
N ASN A 155 2.67 12.83 17.04
CA ASN A 155 1.88 13.57 18.02
C ASN A 155 1.15 12.57 18.93
N LYS A 156 1.30 12.76 20.24
CA LYS A 156 0.82 11.83 21.27
C LYS A 156 -0.69 11.65 21.24
N GLU A 157 -1.42 12.75 21.09
CA GLU A 157 -2.88 12.74 21.06
C GLU A 157 -3.40 11.94 19.86
N ARG A 158 -2.83 12.18 18.66
CA ARG A 158 -3.16 11.40 17.46
C ARG A 158 -2.76 9.93 17.56
N MET A 159 -1.64 9.61 18.23
CA MET A 159 -1.27 8.20 18.45
C MET A 159 -2.30 7.48 19.32
N ASN A 160 -2.80 8.13 20.37
CA ASN A 160 -3.87 7.58 21.21
C ASN A 160 -5.18 7.43 20.41
N GLN A 161 -5.60 8.46 19.68
CA GLN A 161 -6.80 8.41 18.84
C GLN A 161 -6.76 7.29 17.80
N ASN A 162 -5.59 7.02 17.20
CA ASN A 162 -5.42 5.93 16.23
C ASN A 162 -5.65 4.54 16.85
N LEU A 163 -5.59 4.39 18.18
CA LEU A 163 -5.88 3.15 18.90
C LEU A 163 -7.34 3.04 19.36
N GLU A 164 -8.08 4.15 19.41
CA GLU A 164 -9.49 4.24 19.81
C GLU A 164 -10.44 3.85 18.66
N ILE A 165 -10.22 2.66 18.09
CA ILE A 165 -10.95 2.13 16.93
C ILE A 165 -11.60 0.76 17.18
N PHE A 166 -11.49 0.21 18.39
CA PHE A 166 -11.92 -1.16 18.69
C PHE A 166 -13.29 -1.24 19.39
N ASP A 167 -13.71 -0.17 20.05
CA ASP A 167 -14.91 -0.10 20.91
C ASP A 167 -16.17 0.43 20.20
N TRP A 168 -16.09 0.68 18.90
CA TRP A 168 -17.20 1.13 18.05
C TRP A 168 -17.04 0.54 16.64
N SER A 169 -18.09 0.54 15.82
CA SER A 169 -18.07 -0.03 14.47
C SER A 169 -18.72 0.87 13.43
N LEU A 170 -18.32 0.72 12.17
CA LEU A 170 -19.04 1.33 11.06
C LEU A 170 -20.35 0.57 10.81
N THR A 171 -21.35 1.29 10.33
CA THR A 171 -22.62 0.70 9.91
C THR A 171 -22.53 0.16 8.49
N LYS A 172 -23.52 -0.63 8.07
CA LYS A 172 -23.62 -1.10 6.69
C LYS A 172 -23.69 0.08 5.70
N ASP A 173 -24.48 1.10 6.02
CA ASP A 173 -24.63 2.31 5.21
C ASP A 173 -23.30 3.06 5.07
N ASP A 174 -22.46 3.09 6.12
CA ASP A 174 -21.14 3.70 6.05
C ASP A 174 -20.23 2.97 5.05
N HIS A 175 -20.23 1.63 5.07
CA HIS A 175 -19.50 0.82 4.08
C HIS A 175 -20.00 1.07 2.66
N GLU A 176 -21.33 1.13 2.47
CA GLU A 176 -21.93 1.41 1.16
C GLU A 176 -21.60 2.82 0.66
N LYS A 177 -21.46 3.81 1.56
CA LYS A 177 -20.97 5.15 1.23
C LYS A 177 -19.48 5.13 0.85
N ILE A 178 -18.64 4.45 1.62
CA ILE A 178 -17.20 4.33 1.34
C ILE A 178 -16.95 3.64 0.00
N ASP A 179 -17.74 2.62 -0.35
CA ASP A 179 -17.66 1.93 -1.64
C ASP A 179 -17.94 2.80 -2.86
N LYS A 180 -18.56 3.98 -2.67
CA LYS A 180 -18.83 4.96 -3.75
C LYS A 180 -17.70 5.97 -3.91
N ILE A 181 -16.70 5.97 -3.03
CA ILE A 181 -15.54 6.87 -3.14
C ILE A 181 -14.75 6.53 -4.40
N LYS A 182 -14.39 7.55 -5.17
CA LYS A 182 -13.60 7.40 -6.40
C LYS A 182 -12.25 6.75 -6.08
N GLN A 183 -11.93 5.67 -6.78
CA GLN A 183 -10.70 4.91 -6.57
C GLN A 183 -9.53 5.53 -7.34
N ILE A 184 -8.48 5.95 -6.63
CA ILE A 184 -7.27 6.56 -7.17
C ILE A 184 -6.06 6.07 -6.36
N ARG A 185 -5.09 5.44 -7.04
CA ARG A 185 -3.78 5.15 -6.46
C ARG A 185 -2.96 6.43 -6.33
N VAL A 186 -2.42 6.70 -5.15
CA VAL A 186 -1.64 7.91 -4.87
C VAL A 186 -0.14 7.62 -4.93
N ASN A 187 0.30 6.44 -4.50
CA ASN A 187 1.69 6.02 -4.63
C ASN A 187 1.98 5.45 -6.03
N ASN A 188 2.65 6.24 -6.86
CA ASN A 188 3.01 5.87 -8.23
C ASN A 188 4.29 5.01 -8.35
N GLY A 189 4.84 4.53 -7.24
CA GLY A 189 6.03 3.70 -7.19
C GLY A 189 7.26 4.44 -6.66
N PRO A 190 8.44 3.84 -6.76
CA PRO A 190 9.66 4.48 -6.32
C PRO A 190 9.91 5.75 -7.13
N VAL A 191 10.83 6.55 -6.60
CA VAL A 191 11.33 7.79 -7.21
C VAL A 191 11.78 7.61 -8.67
N VAL A 192 12.10 6.38 -9.06
CA VAL A 192 12.38 5.95 -10.44
C VAL A 192 11.15 5.34 -11.09
N PHE A 193 10.77 5.83 -12.28
CA PHE A 193 9.73 5.20 -13.07
C PHE A 193 10.16 3.82 -13.57
N ILE A 194 9.34 2.82 -13.29
CA ILE A 194 9.49 1.46 -13.79
C ILE A 194 8.29 1.18 -14.69
N PRO A 195 8.48 0.97 -16.00
CA PRO A 195 7.38 0.61 -16.89
C PRO A 195 6.64 -0.61 -16.35
N ASN A 196 5.31 -0.55 -16.33
CA ASN A 196 4.44 -1.62 -15.83
C ASN A 196 4.75 -2.02 -14.37
N PHE A 197 5.23 -1.11 -13.52
CA PHE A 197 5.49 -1.39 -12.11
C PHE A 197 4.29 -2.02 -11.39
N TRP A 198 3.08 -1.60 -11.76
CA TRP A 198 1.84 -2.11 -11.20
C TRP A 198 1.11 -3.14 -12.06
N ASP A 199 1.70 -3.61 -13.17
CA ASP A 199 1.09 -4.62 -14.05
C ASP A 199 -0.36 -4.32 -14.49
N GLY A 200 -0.71 -3.03 -14.61
CA GLY A 200 -2.07 -2.56 -14.94
C GLY A 200 -3.03 -2.46 -13.75
N GLU A 201 -2.57 -2.69 -12.52
CA GLU A 201 -3.34 -2.47 -11.27
C GLU A 201 -3.30 -0.98 -10.88
N THR A 202 -3.90 -0.12 -11.70
CA THR A 202 -3.99 1.35 -11.52
C THR A 202 -5.39 1.82 -11.19
#